data_AF-A0A5N5MGC9-F1
#
_entry.id   AF-A0A5N5MGC9-F1
#
_cell.length_a   1.000
_cell.length_b   1.000
_cell.length_c   1.000
_cell.angle_alpha   90.00
_cell.angle_beta   90.00
_cell.angle_gamma   90.00
#
_symmetry.space_group_name_H-M   'P 1'
#
loop_
_entity.id
_entity.type
_entity.pdbx_description
1 polymer ?
#
loop_
_entity_poly.entity_id
_entity_poly.type
_entity_poly.pdbx_seq_one_letter_code
_entity_poly.pdbx_strand_id
1 'polypeptide(L)'
;MDRDIRSPLSQVKLTRILIPFQYQISNEEEDRQFGTRPGCSSSACAYGIVGLIDLKWKHNMGLGKGTGSFGKRRNKTHTLCVRCGRRSFHLQKSRCSACAFPAARVRKYNWSEKAIRRKTTGTGRMRYLRHLPRRFKSNFREGTQAAPRNKGAAAA
;
A
#
# COMPACT_ATOMS: atom_id res chain seq x y z
N MET A 1 19.62 49.84 6.24
CA MET A 1 18.61 50.52 7.08
C MET A 1 17.68 49.45 7.62
N ASP A 2 18.20 48.43 8.33
CA ASP A 2 18.53 48.49 9.76
C ASP A 2 17.24 48.66 10.59
N ARG A 3 16.82 47.74 11.47
CA ARG A 3 17.63 46.97 12.42
C ARG A 3 16.97 45.67 12.87
N ASP A 4 17.79 44.62 12.94
CA ASP A 4 17.76 43.63 14.01
C ASP A 4 18.00 44.32 15.37
N ILE A 5 17.18 44.01 16.38
CA ILE A 5 17.64 44.05 17.78
C ILE A 5 17.25 42.74 18.47
N ARG A 6 18.33 42.03 18.82
CA ARG A 6 18.42 40.84 19.67
C ARG A 6 18.23 41.19 21.16
N SER A 7 17.62 40.23 21.88
CA SER A 7 18.09 39.62 23.15
C SER A 7 17.86 40.34 24.50
N PRO A 8 18.15 39.73 25.68
CA PRO A 8 18.10 38.32 26.16
C PRO A 8 17.48 38.21 27.60
N LEU A 9 17.67 37.05 28.26
CA LEU A 9 17.50 36.74 29.71
C LEU A 9 16.07 36.28 30.09
N SER A 10 15.79 35.21 30.86
CA SER A 10 16.56 34.31 31.73
C SER A 10 15.70 33.04 31.94
N GLN A 11 16.19 31.83 31.64
CA GLN A 11 16.70 30.83 32.60
C GLN A 11 15.91 30.66 33.92
N VAL A 12 15.06 29.60 33.99
CA VAL A 12 15.00 28.61 35.08
C VAL A 12 14.56 27.28 34.44
N LYS A 13 15.46 26.39 34.02
CA LYS A 13 16.06 25.26 34.75
C LYS A 13 15.05 24.26 35.38
N LEU A 14 15.07 23.05 34.79
CA LEU A 14 15.18 21.73 35.44
C LEU A 14 13.98 21.14 36.20
N THR A 15 13.36 20.12 35.58
CA THR A 15 13.24 18.72 36.04
C THR A 15 12.69 17.92 34.83
N ARG A 16 13.47 17.23 34.00
CA ARG A 16 14.25 16.00 34.22
C ARG A 16 13.53 14.94 35.07
N ILE A 17 12.39 14.46 34.58
CA ILE A 17 11.93 13.11 34.91
C ILE A 17 12.40 12.19 33.79
N LEU A 18 13.49 11.49 34.09
CA LEU A 18 14.00 10.35 33.34
C LEU A 18 13.03 9.18 33.55
N ILE A 19 12.42 8.69 32.46
CA ILE A 19 12.04 7.28 32.37
C ILE A 19 12.58 6.77 31.03
N PRO A 20 13.81 6.23 31.00
CA PRO A 20 14.22 5.33 29.94
C PRO A 20 13.54 3.98 30.22
N PHE A 21 12.44 3.68 29.53
CA PHE A 21 11.90 2.32 29.51
C PHE A 21 12.73 1.50 28.50
N GLN A 22 13.93 1.15 28.95
CA GLN A 22 14.76 0.10 28.41
C GLN A 22 13.90 -1.18 28.35
N TYR A 23 13.46 -1.59 27.17
CA TYR A 23 13.05 -2.98 26.97
C TYR A 23 14.25 -3.71 26.39
N GLN A 24 15.04 -4.28 27.30
CA GLN A 24 16.06 -5.28 26.99
C GLN A 24 15.38 -6.49 26.34
N ILE A 25 15.71 -6.73 25.08
CA ILE A 25 15.56 -8.05 24.46
C ILE A 25 16.93 -8.71 24.66
N SER A 26 17.08 -9.38 25.80
CA SER A 26 18.15 -10.33 26.10
C SER A 26 17.47 -11.63 26.49
N ASN A 27 17.47 -12.59 25.57
CA ASN A 27 17.35 -14.04 25.73
C ASN A 27 17.86 -14.53 24.35
N GLU A 28 19.15 -14.84 24.14
CA GLU A 28 19.79 -16.09 24.61
C GLU A 28 18.79 -17.24 24.49
N GLU A 29 18.76 -17.89 23.33
CA GLU A 29 19.48 -19.16 23.14
C GLU A 29 18.72 -20.30 23.80
N GLU A 30 17.84 -20.95 23.02
CA GLU A 30 17.53 -22.37 23.09
C GLU A 30 16.37 -22.70 22.13
N ASP A 31 16.71 -23.10 20.91
CA ASP A 31 15.88 -24.03 20.11
C ASP A 31 16.83 -24.96 19.34
N ARG A 32 17.74 -25.58 20.10
CA ARG A 32 18.44 -26.80 19.70
C ARG A 32 17.65 -27.98 20.28
N GLN A 33 16.56 -28.36 19.61
CA GLN A 33 15.89 -29.64 19.87
C GLN A 33 15.73 -30.44 18.56
N PHE A 34 16.81 -30.60 17.79
CA PHE A 34 16.97 -31.85 17.03
C PHE A 34 17.35 -32.91 18.05
N GLY A 35 16.34 -33.65 18.52
CA GLY A 35 16.56 -34.83 19.36
C GLY A 35 17.37 -35.87 18.60
N THR A 36 18.67 -35.91 18.85
CA THR A 36 19.44 -37.14 18.72
C THR A 36 19.02 -38.05 19.86
N ARG A 37 18.29 -39.12 19.55
CA ARG A 37 18.10 -40.22 20.48
C ARG A 37 19.40 -41.04 20.51
N PRO A 38 20.08 -41.19 21.66
CA PRO A 38 21.15 -42.16 21.82
C PRO A 38 20.51 -43.51 22.15
N GLY A 39 20.72 -44.50 21.30
CA GLY A 39 20.13 -45.82 21.51
C GLY A 39 20.17 -46.69 20.28
N CYS A 40 21.37 -47.00 19.79
CA CYS A 40 21.56 -48.18 18.96
C CYS A 40 22.91 -48.81 19.32
N SER A 41 22.87 -49.60 20.39
CA SER A 41 23.87 -50.60 20.73
C SER A 41 23.80 -51.70 19.66
N SER A 42 24.50 -51.52 18.56
CA SER A 42 24.75 -52.58 17.59
C SER A 42 26.09 -52.33 16.91
N SER A 43 26.99 -53.29 17.13
CA SER A 43 28.37 -53.40 16.72
C SER A 43 28.56 -53.39 15.19
N ALA A 44 28.51 -52.22 14.58
CA ALA A 44 28.87 -52.06 13.17
C ALA A 44 29.82 -50.87 12.96
N CYS A 45 30.77 -50.69 13.88
CA CYS A 45 32.08 -50.12 13.56
C CYS A 45 32.96 -51.26 13.04
N ALA A 46 32.80 -51.62 11.77
CA ALA A 46 33.75 -52.48 11.08
C ALA A 46 33.77 -52.11 9.59
N TYR A 47 34.79 -51.33 9.23
CA TYR A 47 35.54 -51.35 7.97
C TYR A 47 34.78 -51.64 6.66
N GLY A 48 34.69 -50.59 5.84
CA GLY A 48 35.09 -50.65 4.43
C GLY A 48 34.14 -51.33 3.45
N ILE A 49 33.22 -50.54 2.86
CA ILE A 49 32.97 -50.61 1.42
C ILE A 49 33.11 -49.19 0.88
N VAL A 50 34.22 -49.00 0.19
CA VAL A 50 34.48 -47.89 -0.72
C VAL A 50 33.51 -48.04 -1.88
N GLY A 51 32.77 -46.98 -2.18
CA GLY A 51 32.01 -46.88 -3.42
C GLY A 51 30.51 -47.06 -3.27
N LEU A 52 29.80 -46.07 -3.81
CA LEU A 52 28.40 -46.11 -4.22
C LEU A 52 27.34 -45.59 -3.24
N ILE A 53 27.61 -44.55 -2.46
CA ILE A 53 26.54 -43.66 -1.97
C ILE A 53 27.02 -42.20 -1.99
N ASP A 54 27.01 -41.57 -3.17
CA ASP A 54 26.53 -40.19 -3.29
C ASP A 54 26.22 -39.80 -4.76
N LEU A 55 25.59 -40.71 -5.50
CA LEU A 55 24.84 -40.33 -6.71
C LEU A 55 23.48 -39.74 -6.32
N LYS A 56 23.45 -38.60 -5.62
CA LYS A 56 22.28 -37.70 -5.69
C LYS A 56 22.50 -36.25 -5.23
N TRP A 57 23.67 -35.65 -5.47
CA TRP A 57 23.73 -34.18 -5.55
C TRP A 57 23.33 -33.67 -6.95
N LYS A 58 22.20 -34.18 -7.47
CA LYS A 58 21.44 -33.49 -8.51
C LYS A 58 20.35 -32.70 -7.78
N HIS A 59 20.03 -31.51 -8.30
CA HIS A 59 18.98 -30.57 -7.86
C HIS A 59 19.41 -29.41 -6.95
N ASN A 60 20.40 -28.63 -7.37
CA ASN A 60 20.47 -27.22 -6.99
C ASN A 60 20.90 -26.33 -8.16
N MET A 61 20.06 -26.26 -9.20
CA MET A 61 20.15 -25.20 -10.20
C MET A 61 18.80 -24.51 -10.26
N GLY A 62 18.61 -23.55 -9.36
CA GLY A 62 17.35 -22.82 -9.20
C GLY A 62 17.04 -22.31 -7.79
N LEU A 63 17.93 -22.49 -6.79
CA LEU A 63 17.74 -21.98 -5.44
C LEU A 63 18.16 -20.51 -5.31
N GLY A 64 17.48 -19.63 -6.06
CA GLY A 64 17.79 -18.21 -6.05
C GLY A 64 16.66 -17.31 -6.52
N LYS A 65 16.80 -16.02 -6.17
CA LYS A 65 15.95 -14.92 -6.65
C LYS A 65 15.88 -14.95 -8.18
N GLY A 66 14.74 -14.55 -8.77
CA GLY A 66 14.57 -14.52 -10.22
C GLY A 66 13.75 -15.71 -10.74
N THR A 67 14.21 -16.37 -11.80
CA THR A 67 13.42 -17.28 -12.66
C THR A 67 12.67 -18.37 -11.90
N GLY A 68 13.33 -19.10 -10.99
CA GLY A 68 12.68 -20.15 -10.18
C GLY A 68 11.61 -19.61 -9.21
N SER A 69 11.73 -18.35 -8.78
CA SER A 69 10.76 -17.69 -7.89
C SER A 69 9.53 -17.16 -8.63
N PHE A 70 9.64 -16.80 -9.92
CA PHE A 70 8.51 -16.29 -10.71
C PHE A 70 7.48 -17.37 -11.02
N GLY A 71 7.91 -18.60 -11.28
CA GLY A 71 7.01 -19.75 -11.54
C GLY A 71 6.06 -20.05 -10.38
N LYS A 72 6.43 -19.68 -9.14
CA LYS A 72 5.64 -19.91 -7.93
C LYS A 72 4.60 -18.81 -7.63
N ARG A 73 4.50 -17.75 -8.44
CA ARG A 73 3.63 -16.56 -8.17
C ARG A 73 2.15 -16.75 -8.54
N ARG A 74 1.54 -17.84 -8.05
CA ARG A 74 0.10 -18.13 -8.26
C ARG A 74 -0.83 -17.33 -7.35
N ASN A 75 -0.40 -17.06 -6.11
CA ASN A 75 -1.22 -16.34 -5.12
C ASN A 75 -1.33 -14.85 -5.47
N LYS A 76 -2.53 -14.28 -5.36
CA LYS A 76 -2.79 -12.87 -5.66
C LYS A 76 -2.93 -12.07 -4.38
N THR A 77 -2.10 -11.06 -4.20
CA THR A 77 -2.20 -10.11 -3.09
C THR A 77 -3.17 -8.98 -3.38
N HIS A 78 -3.20 -8.50 -4.64
CA HIS A 78 -4.03 -7.38 -5.08
C HIS A 78 -5.11 -7.78 -6.10
N THR A 79 -6.36 -7.43 -5.81
CA THR A 79 -7.53 -7.59 -6.70
C THR A 79 -8.13 -6.23 -7.06
N LEU A 80 -9.17 -6.23 -7.92
CA LEU A 80 -9.89 -5.03 -8.31
C LEU A 80 -10.64 -4.42 -7.12
N CYS A 81 -10.51 -3.11 -6.92
CA CYS A 81 -11.22 -2.38 -5.89
C CYS A 81 -12.55 -1.83 -6.43
N VAL A 82 -13.64 -2.07 -5.70
CA VAL A 82 -15.00 -1.61 -6.04
C VAL A 82 -15.07 -0.08 -6.20
N ARG A 83 -14.44 0.69 -5.30
CA ARG A 83 -14.52 2.16 -5.33
C ARG A 83 -13.75 2.80 -6.48
N CYS A 84 -12.53 2.32 -6.77
CA CYS A 84 -11.63 3.01 -7.71
C CYS A 84 -11.37 2.25 -9.01
N GLY A 85 -11.88 1.02 -9.18
CA GLY A 85 -11.69 0.20 -10.38
C GLY A 85 -10.24 -0.23 -10.65
N ARG A 86 -9.31 0.04 -9.73
CA ARG A 86 -7.88 -0.31 -9.86
C ARG A 86 -7.59 -1.64 -9.18
N ARG A 87 -6.64 -2.42 -9.74
CA ARG A 87 -6.08 -3.60 -9.09
C ARG A 87 -5.15 -3.19 -7.95
N SER A 88 -5.74 -2.81 -6.83
CA SER A 88 -5.03 -2.23 -5.68
C SER A 88 -5.64 -2.65 -4.35
N PHE A 89 -6.68 -3.47 -4.36
CA PHE A 89 -7.30 -3.97 -3.15
C PHE A 89 -6.47 -5.12 -2.58
N HIS A 90 -5.85 -4.95 -1.41
CA HIS A 90 -5.11 -6.02 -0.77
C HIS A 90 -6.07 -6.99 -0.11
N LEU A 91 -6.03 -8.27 -0.51
CA LEU A 91 -7.05 -9.25 -0.09
C LEU A 91 -6.94 -9.61 1.39
N GLN A 92 -5.75 -10.00 1.86
CA GLN A 92 -5.53 -10.40 3.26
C GLN A 92 -5.74 -9.26 4.26
N LYS A 93 -5.30 -8.04 3.93
CA LYS A 93 -5.41 -6.85 4.78
C LYS A 93 -6.70 -6.06 4.55
N SER A 94 -7.55 -6.55 3.65
CA SER A 94 -8.82 -5.93 3.23
C SER A 94 -8.77 -4.42 3.02
N ARG A 95 -7.67 -3.91 2.43
CA ARG A 95 -7.44 -2.46 2.29
C ARG A 95 -6.91 -2.09 0.92
N CYS A 96 -7.50 -1.06 0.32
CA CYS A 96 -7.05 -0.57 -0.98
C CYS A 96 -5.84 0.36 -0.85
N SER A 97 -4.74 0.04 -1.52
CA SER A 97 -3.57 0.92 -1.58
C SER A 97 -3.84 2.17 -2.42
N ALA A 98 -4.82 2.21 -3.32
CA ALA A 98 -5.08 3.41 -4.12
C ALA A 98 -6.03 4.40 -3.40
N CYS A 99 -7.17 3.93 -2.90
CA CYS A 99 -8.23 4.79 -2.36
C CYS A 99 -8.50 4.60 -0.86
N ALA A 100 -7.83 3.66 -0.20
CA ALA A 100 -8.05 3.26 1.20
C ALA A 100 -9.43 2.68 1.54
N PHE A 101 -10.20 2.20 0.57
CA PHE A 101 -11.39 1.36 0.85
C PHE A 101 -11.01 0.26 1.86
N PRO A 102 -11.74 0.06 2.98
CA PRO A 102 -13.10 0.53 3.29
C PRO A 102 -13.23 1.93 3.93
N ALA A 103 -12.14 2.65 4.22
CA ALA A 103 -12.19 3.95 4.90
C ALA A 103 -13.14 4.95 4.21
N ALA A 104 -13.83 5.77 5.00
CA ALA A 104 -14.79 6.75 4.46
C ALA A 104 -14.11 7.80 3.55
N ARG A 105 -12.96 8.31 3.98
CA ARG A 105 -12.19 9.31 3.22
C ARG A 105 -11.31 8.66 2.16
N VAL A 106 -11.24 9.29 0.99
CA VAL A 106 -10.33 8.87 -0.08
C VAL A 106 -8.89 9.22 0.30
N ARG A 107 -7.99 8.23 0.20
CA ARG A 107 -6.55 8.42 0.44
C ARG A 107 -5.93 9.45 -0.52
N LYS A 108 -5.33 10.50 0.02
CA LYS A 108 -4.54 11.53 -0.69
C LYS A 108 -3.25 11.80 0.08
N TYR A 109 -2.15 12.05 -0.63
CA TYR A 109 -0.91 12.53 -0.04
C TYR A 109 -0.40 13.71 -0.86
N ASN A 110 0.03 14.76 -0.18
CA ASN A 110 0.47 16.00 -0.81
C ASN A 110 1.80 15.83 -1.56
N TRP A 111 2.63 14.87 -1.14
CA TRP A 111 3.87 14.52 -1.86
C TRP A 111 3.65 13.85 -3.23
N SER A 112 2.41 13.50 -3.59
CA SER A 112 2.09 12.86 -4.87
C SER A 112 1.06 13.63 -5.69
N GLU A 113 1.47 14.76 -6.25
CA GLU A 113 0.61 15.64 -7.06
C GLU A 113 0.00 14.93 -8.27
N LYS A 114 0.80 14.12 -8.99
CA LYS A 114 0.33 13.33 -10.14
C LYS A 114 -0.77 12.35 -9.73
N ALA A 115 -0.70 11.78 -8.53
CA ALA A 115 -1.74 10.88 -8.04
C ALA A 115 -3.02 11.63 -7.64
N ILE A 116 -2.89 12.85 -7.11
CA ILE A 116 -4.02 13.75 -6.82
C ILE A 116 -4.75 14.09 -8.13
N ARG A 117 -4.03 14.63 -9.13
CA ARG A 117 -4.58 15.06 -10.42
C ARG A 117 -5.35 13.97 -11.19
N ARG A 118 -4.95 12.71 -11.05
CA ARG A 118 -5.65 11.57 -11.70
C ARG A 118 -7.00 11.22 -11.06
N LYS A 119 -7.35 11.80 -9.92
CA LYS A 119 -8.57 11.47 -9.15
C LYS A 119 -9.42 12.69 -8.81
N THR A 120 -8.91 13.90 -9.06
CA THR A 120 -9.63 15.13 -8.75
C THR A 120 -10.91 15.25 -9.58
N THR A 121 -11.84 16.04 -9.06
CA THR A 121 -13.02 16.49 -9.79
C THR A 121 -12.62 17.02 -11.17
N GLY A 122 -13.34 16.63 -12.22
CA GLY A 122 -12.97 16.93 -13.61
C GLY A 122 -12.66 15.69 -14.46
N THR A 123 -12.13 14.63 -13.86
CA THR A 123 -11.58 13.47 -14.59
C THR A 123 -12.59 12.37 -14.95
N GLY A 124 -13.89 12.65 -14.85
CA GLY A 124 -14.95 11.65 -15.06
C GLY A 124 -16.24 12.23 -15.64
N ARG A 125 -17.35 11.50 -15.51
CA ARG A 125 -18.63 11.85 -16.15
C ARG A 125 -19.24 13.18 -15.66
N MET A 126 -18.91 13.61 -14.43
CA MET A 126 -19.41 14.86 -13.82
C MET A 126 -20.92 15.08 -14.00
N ARG A 127 -21.74 14.03 -13.80
CA ARG A 127 -23.18 14.05 -14.13
C ARG A 127 -23.92 15.23 -13.49
N TYR A 128 -23.61 15.52 -12.23
CA TYR A 128 -24.14 16.69 -11.53
C TYR A 128 -23.39 17.97 -11.92
N LEU A 129 -22.12 18.07 -11.55
CA LEU A 129 -21.29 19.27 -11.72
C LEU A 129 -21.29 19.87 -13.14
N ARG A 130 -21.44 19.07 -14.20
CA ARG A 130 -21.47 19.56 -15.59
C ARG A 130 -22.66 20.49 -15.86
N HIS A 131 -23.82 20.23 -15.26
CA HIS A 131 -25.02 21.01 -15.52
C HIS A 131 -25.24 22.16 -14.52
N LEU A 132 -24.50 22.19 -13.40
CA LEU A 132 -24.66 23.27 -12.41
C LEU A 132 -24.42 24.65 -12.99
N PRO A 133 -23.33 24.93 -13.73
CA PRO A 133 -23.10 26.29 -14.25
C PRO A 133 -24.26 26.81 -15.10
N ARG A 134 -24.91 25.92 -15.87
CA ARG A 134 -26.10 26.27 -16.65
C ARG A 134 -27.30 26.59 -15.76
N ARG A 135 -27.53 25.81 -14.70
CA ARG A 135 -28.62 26.07 -13.73
C ARG A 135 -28.39 27.35 -12.94
N PHE A 136 -27.14 27.63 -12.55
CA PHE A 136 -26.77 28.89 -11.90
C PHE A 136 -27.06 30.09 -12.80
N LYS A 137 -26.72 30.00 -14.10
CA LYS A 137 -27.03 31.07 -15.06
C LYS A 137 -28.53 31.34 -15.21
N SER A 138 -29.36 30.32 -14.99
CA SER A 138 -30.82 30.44 -15.03
C SER A 138 -31.46 30.65 -13.65
N ASN A 139 -30.70 31.04 -12.62
CA ASN A 139 -31.18 31.25 -11.24
C ASN A 139 -32.08 30.12 -10.71
N PHE A 140 -31.75 28.86 -11.05
CA PHE A 140 -32.52 27.69 -10.63
C PHE A 140 -34.03 27.74 -10.94
N ARG A 141 -34.42 28.36 -12.07
CA ARG A 141 -35.83 28.33 -12.53
C ARG A 141 -36.29 26.90 -12.79
N GLU A 142 -37.46 26.55 -12.28
CA GLU A 142 -38.13 25.25 -12.44
C GLU A 142 -39.55 25.45 -13.02
N GLY A 143 -40.11 24.43 -13.67
CA GLY A 143 -41.51 24.42 -14.11
C GLY A 143 -41.91 25.31 -15.30
N THR A 144 -41.00 26.15 -15.83
CA THR A 144 -41.31 27.01 -16.98
C THR A 144 -40.93 26.37 -18.30
N GLN A 145 -41.85 26.36 -19.28
CA GLN A 145 -41.54 25.95 -20.65
C GLN A 145 -41.00 27.13 -21.47
N ALA A 146 -40.11 26.85 -22.43
CA ALA A 146 -39.65 27.86 -23.36
C ALA A 146 -40.78 28.23 -24.32
N ALA A 147 -40.96 29.53 -24.60
CA ALA A 147 -41.92 29.97 -25.59
C ALA A 147 -41.63 29.31 -26.96
N PRO A 148 -42.67 28.93 -27.72
CA PRO A 148 -42.48 28.35 -29.04
C PRO A 148 -41.78 29.37 -29.94
N ARG A 149 -40.78 28.91 -30.69
CA ARG A 149 -40.03 29.73 -31.65
C ARG A 149 -40.76 29.72 -32.99
N ASN A 150 -41.26 30.87 -33.45
CA ASN A 150 -41.78 31.02 -34.81
C ASN A 150 -40.62 30.83 -35.80
N LYS A 151 -40.66 29.74 -36.57
CA LYS A 151 -39.73 29.57 -37.69
C LYS A 151 -40.14 30.58 -38.77
N GLY A 152 -39.42 31.69 -38.89
CA GLY A 152 -39.58 32.59 -40.02
C GLY A 152 -39.40 31.80 -41.32
N ALA A 153 -40.23 32.08 -42.32
CA ALA A 153 -40.11 31.47 -43.65
C ALA A 153 -38.66 31.61 -44.14
N ALA A 154 -38.08 30.51 -44.63
CA ALA A 154 -36.73 30.52 -45.18
C ALA A 154 -36.62 31.64 -46.23
N ALA A 155 -35.67 32.56 -46.04
CA ALA A 155 -35.34 33.54 -47.07
C ALA A 155 -34.84 32.78 -48.30
N ALA A 156 -35.54 32.96 -49.43
CA ALA A 156 -35.24 32.35 -50.72
C ALA A 156 -34.01 33.00 -51.38
#